data_AF-A0A7C1ARH1-F1
#
_entry.id   AF-A0A7C1ARH1-F1
#
_cell.length_a   1.000
_cell.length_b   1.000
_cell.length_c   1.000
_cell.angle_alpha   90.00
_cell.angle_beta   90.00
_cell.angle_gamma   90.00
#
_symmetry.space_group_name_H-M   'P 1'
#
loop_
_entity.id
_entity.type
_entity.pdbx_description
1 polymer ?
#
loop_
_entity_poly.entity_id
_entity_poly.type
_entity_poly.pdbx_seq_one_letter_code
_entity_poly.pdbx_strand_id
1 'polypeptide(L)'
;MSGIRLDTPGSRRGNFREIIREIRWELALRGSEHVKIYVSGGLDEDDVGKLQPYVDGFGVGTSLSNAPVLNFSMDIVEIDGEPVAKRGKMSGRKELYRCENCLQSVVVPADKQPEKKCSCGGIFEPLPEPVLVNGKPLPASPAVSEIRHSVLCQIKHLSL
;
A
#
# COMPACT_ATOMS: atom_id res chain seq x y z
N MET A 1 -2.33 28.38 -19.39
CA MET A 1 -1.61 27.94 -18.18
C MET A 1 -2.29 26.66 -17.71
N SER A 2 -1.55 25.57 -17.45
CA SER A 2 -2.14 24.24 -17.20
C SER A 2 -2.48 23.93 -15.73
N GLY A 3 -1.93 24.71 -14.78
CA GLY A 3 -2.25 24.59 -13.36
C GLY A 3 -1.40 25.48 -12.45
N ILE A 4 -1.76 25.54 -11.17
CA ILE A 4 -1.04 26.22 -10.10
C ILE A 4 -0.68 25.22 -9.00
N ARG A 5 0.46 25.44 -8.32
CA ARG A 5 0.89 24.64 -7.16
C ARG A 5 0.87 25.51 -5.91
N LEU A 6 0.23 25.00 -4.86
CA LEU A 6 0.20 25.63 -3.54
C LEU A 6 1.09 24.83 -2.59
N ASP A 7 2.16 25.47 -2.13
CA ASP A 7 3.13 24.93 -1.17
C ASP A 7 3.23 25.86 0.04
N THR A 8 2.08 26.12 0.67
CA THR A 8 1.99 27.13 1.73
C THR A 8 2.73 26.65 2.98
N PRO A 9 3.74 27.40 3.48
CA PRO A 9 4.44 27.05 4.72
C PRO A 9 3.48 26.94 5.90
N GLY A 10 3.81 26.10 6.88
CA GLY A 10 2.94 25.86 8.05
C GLY A 10 2.50 27.15 8.76
N SER A 11 3.38 28.15 8.86
CA SER A 11 3.07 29.46 9.46
C SER A 11 2.05 30.31 8.70
N ARG A 12 1.76 29.98 7.43
CA ARG A 12 0.81 30.70 6.56
C ARG A 12 -0.35 29.82 6.08
N ARG A 13 -0.33 28.53 6.44
CA ARG A 13 -1.28 27.53 5.92
C ARG A 13 -2.69 27.72 6.49
N GLY A 14 -2.81 28.22 7.72
CA GLY A 14 -4.10 28.50 8.36
C GLY A 14 -5.10 27.36 8.14
N ASN A 15 -6.25 27.69 7.56
CA ASN A 15 -7.17 26.68 7.01
C ASN A 15 -6.91 26.49 5.51
N PHE A 16 -6.14 25.46 5.17
CA PHE A 16 -5.69 25.27 3.79
C PHE A 16 -6.84 25.00 2.81
N ARG A 17 -7.89 24.31 3.27
CA ARG A 17 -9.10 24.05 2.48
C ARG A 17 -9.79 25.35 2.07
N GLU A 18 -9.96 26.28 3.01
CA GLU A 18 -10.62 27.56 2.71
C GLU A 18 -9.77 28.42 1.75
N ILE A 19 -8.43 28.40 1.90
CA ILE A 19 -7.52 29.05 0.95
C ILE A 19 -7.70 28.48 -0.47
N ILE A 20 -7.79 27.14 -0.61
CA ILE A 20 -8.00 26.50 -1.91
C ILE A 20 -9.35 26.91 -2.52
N ARG A 21 -10.40 26.99 -1.70
CA ARG A 21 -11.74 27.41 -2.14
C ARG A 21 -11.76 28.87 -2.60
N GLU A 22 -11.11 29.75 -1.85
CA GLU A 22 -10.94 31.16 -2.20
C GLU A 22 -10.23 31.28 -3.56
N ILE A 23 -9.11 30.58 -3.74
CA ILE A 23 -8.37 30.58 -5.00
C ILE A 23 -9.23 30.04 -6.15
N ARG A 24 -9.96 28.95 -5.94
CA ARG A 24 -10.85 28.37 -6.95
C ARG A 24 -11.95 29.37 -7.35
N TRP A 25 -12.54 30.06 -6.39
CA TRP A 25 -13.54 31.11 -6.62
C TRP A 25 -12.95 32.26 -7.45
N GLU A 26 -11.78 32.78 -7.07
CA GLU A 26 -11.15 33.90 -7.78
C GLU A 26 -10.75 33.53 -9.22
N LEU A 27 -10.32 32.29 -9.46
CA LEU A 27 -10.06 31.77 -10.80
C LEU A 27 -11.34 31.68 -11.63
N ALA A 28 -12.43 31.16 -11.05
CA ALA A 28 -13.71 31.04 -11.72
C ALA A 28 -14.28 32.41 -12.11
N LEU A 29 -14.22 33.38 -11.20
CA LEU A 29 -14.68 34.76 -11.44
C LEU A 29 -13.97 35.42 -12.64
N ARG A 30 -12.73 35.00 -12.94
CA ARG A 30 -11.91 35.51 -14.05
C ARG A 30 -11.93 34.60 -15.29
N GLY A 31 -12.88 33.65 -15.36
CA GLY A 31 -13.02 32.73 -16.49
C GLY A 31 -11.88 31.71 -16.62
N SER A 32 -11.15 31.43 -15.53
CA SER A 32 -9.97 30.56 -15.50
C SER A 32 -10.23 29.22 -14.80
N GLU A 33 -11.45 28.70 -14.87
CA GLU A 33 -11.86 27.42 -14.23
C GLU A 33 -11.04 26.21 -14.72
N HIS A 34 -10.50 26.29 -15.93
CA HIS A 34 -9.65 25.26 -16.53
C HIS A 34 -8.30 25.09 -15.83
N VAL A 35 -7.90 26.02 -14.96
CA VAL A 35 -6.63 25.97 -14.23
C VAL A 35 -6.73 24.94 -13.11
N LYS A 36 -5.92 23.88 -13.22
CA LYS A 36 -5.81 22.83 -12.19
C LYS A 36 -5.08 23.33 -10.93
N ILE A 37 -5.45 22.83 -9.76
CA ILE A 37 -4.82 23.15 -8.48
C ILE A 37 -4.11 21.91 -7.95
N TYR A 38 -2.81 22.03 -7.69
CA TYR A 38 -2.01 21.00 -7.04
C TYR A 38 -1.54 21.48 -5.67
N VAL A 39 -1.54 20.61 -4.67
CA VAL A 39 -1.09 20.96 -3.31
C VAL A 39 0.08 20.10 -2.87
N SER A 40 0.97 20.66 -2.05
CA SER A 40 2.12 19.94 -1.50
C SER A 40 2.52 20.43 -0.11
N GLY A 41 3.46 19.69 0.49
CA GLY A 41 4.16 20.07 1.71
C GLY A 41 3.48 19.51 2.95
N GLY A 42 4.15 18.61 3.67
CA GLY A 42 3.67 18.05 4.95
C GLY A 42 2.23 17.56 4.89
N LEU A 43 1.87 16.80 3.85
CA LEU A 43 0.55 16.18 3.69
C LEU A 43 0.61 14.73 4.15
N ASP A 44 -0.39 14.29 4.90
CA ASP A 44 -0.62 12.89 5.26
C ASP A 44 -1.93 12.36 4.62
N GLU A 45 -2.32 11.13 4.98
CA GLU A 45 -3.54 10.49 4.49
C GLU A 45 -4.83 11.27 4.85
N ASP A 46 -4.86 11.90 6.02
CA ASP A 46 -5.99 12.68 6.52
C ASP A 46 -6.14 13.97 5.71
N ASP A 47 -5.02 14.66 5.45
CA ASP A 47 -4.99 15.85 4.62
C ASP A 47 -5.44 15.54 3.18
N VAL A 48 -4.94 14.45 2.61
CA VAL A 48 -5.33 14.00 1.26
C VAL A 48 -6.84 13.73 1.22
N GLY A 49 -7.38 12.99 2.19
CA GLY A 49 -8.82 12.71 2.27
C GLY A 49 -9.68 13.98 2.37
N LYS A 50 -9.26 14.97 3.15
CA LYS A 50 -9.98 16.25 3.32
C LYS A 50 -9.91 17.16 2.09
N LEU A 51 -8.79 17.12 1.37
CA LEU A 51 -8.52 18.04 0.26
C LEU A 51 -8.87 17.48 -1.12
N GLN A 52 -9.01 16.16 -1.26
CA GLN A 52 -9.29 15.48 -2.54
C GLN A 52 -10.46 16.08 -3.34
N PRO A 53 -11.57 16.52 -2.73
CA PRO A 53 -12.67 17.14 -3.50
C PRO A 53 -12.35 18.51 -4.10
N TYR A 54 -11.24 19.15 -3.70
CA TYR A 54 -10.95 20.56 -4.01
C TYR A 54 -9.74 20.75 -4.95
N VAL A 55 -8.93 19.72 -5.13
CA VAL A 55 -7.63 19.78 -5.83
C VAL A 55 -7.54 18.72 -6.93
N ASP A 56 -6.68 18.97 -7.89
CA ASP A 56 -6.45 18.13 -9.07
C ASP A 56 -5.26 17.18 -8.89
N GLY A 57 -4.45 17.38 -7.84
CA GLY A 57 -3.39 16.44 -7.49
C GLY A 57 -2.55 16.86 -6.28
N PHE A 58 -1.71 15.93 -5.84
CA PHE A 58 -0.97 16.01 -4.58
C PHE A 58 0.52 15.77 -4.80
N GLY A 59 1.34 16.55 -4.10
CA GLY A 59 2.76 16.27 -3.87
C GLY A 59 2.97 15.78 -2.44
N VAL A 60 3.07 14.45 -2.28
CA VAL A 60 3.29 13.80 -0.98
C VAL A 60 4.77 13.42 -0.86
N GLY A 61 5.39 13.85 0.25
CA GLY A 61 6.83 13.68 0.50
C GLY A 61 7.08 12.87 1.78
N THR A 62 7.39 13.57 2.86
CA THR A 62 7.88 13.00 4.13
C THR A 62 7.01 11.88 4.70
N SER A 63 5.68 12.00 4.65
CA SER A 63 4.76 10.96 5.15
C SER A 63 4.94 9.61 4.44
N LEU A 64 5.36 9.62 3.18
CA LEU A 64 5.65 8.42 2.41
C LEU A 64 7.14 8.03 2.48
N SER A 65 8.05 8.96 2.23
CA SER A 65 9.49 8.66 2.14
C SER A 65 10.15 8.36 3.49
N ASN A 66 9.54 8.84 4.58
CA ASN A 66 9.95 8.57 5.95
C ASN A 66 8.86 7.80 6.72
N ALA A 67 8.13 6.93 6.01
CA ALA A 67 7.16 6.05 6.63
C ALA A 67 7.85 5.12 7.66
N PRO A 68 7.18 4.78 8.78
CA PRO A 68 7.73 3.85 9.75
C PRO A 68 8.14 2.53 9.11
N VAL A 69 9.34 2.05 9.45
CA VAL A 69 9.84 0.78 8.92
C VAL A 69 9.11 -0.40 9.58
N LEU A 70 8.74 -1.39 8.78
CA LEU A 70 8.23 -2.66 9.29
C LEU A 70 9.35 -3.44 9.96
N ASN A 71 9.16 -3.80 11.23
CA ASN A 71 10.16 -4.52 12.01
C ASN A 71 10.11 -6.03 11.71
N PHE A 72 10.72 -6.43 10.58
CA PHE A 72 10.84 -7.83 10.20
C PHE A 72 11.94 -8.55 10.99
N SER A 73 11.73 -9.83 11.25
CA SER A 73 12.71 -10.72 11.88
C SER A 73 12.88 -11.98 11.03
N MET A 74 14.12 -12.47 10.92
CA MET A 74 14.43 -13.76 10.33
C MET A 74 14.88 -14.71 11.43
N ASP A 75 14.23 -15.86 11.55
CA ASP A 75 14.47 -16.84 12.59
C ASP A 75 14.54 -18.25 11.98
N ILE A 76 15.42 -19.09 12.52
CA ILE A 76 15.43 -20.52 12.19
C ILE A 76 14.14 -21.16 12.73
N VAL A 77 13.43 -21.89 11.87
CA VAL A 77 12.21 -22.63 12.22
C VAL A 77 12.33 -24.14 12.06
N GLU A 78 13.41 -24.62 11.43
CA GLU A 78 13.67 -26.03 11.15
C GLU A 78 15.19 -26.25 11.04
N ILE A 79 15.69 -27.34 11.63
CA ILE A 79 17.11 -27.75 11.54
C ILE A 79 17.12 -29.22 11.15
N ASP A 80 17.82 -29.57 10.08
CA ASP A 80 17.94 -30.96 9.58
C ASP A 80 16.58 -31.68 9.40
N GLY A 81 15.53 -30.92 9.03
CA GLY A 81 14.17 -31.43 8.87
C GLY A 81 13.34 -31.47 10.15
N GLU A 82 13.93 -31.22 11.32
CA GLU A 82 13.25 -31.22 12.60
C GLU A 82 12.71 -29.83 12.95
N PRO A 83 11.40 -29.69 13.30
CA PRO A 83 10.81 -28.42 13.71
C PRO A 83 11.43 -27.86 15.00
N VAL A 84 12.22 -26.79 14.89
CA VAL A 84 12.89 -26.13 16.04
C VAL A 84 12.77 -24.62 15.92
N ALA A 85 12.41 -23.94 17.01
CA ALA A 85 12.40 -22.48 17.06
C ALA A 85 12.69 -21.95 18.46
N LYS A 86 13.15 -20.69 18.54
CA LYS A 86 13.29 -19.98 19.82
C LYS A 86 11.91 -19.63 20.41
N ARG A 87 11.89 -19.30 21.71
CA ARG A 87 10.66 -18.84 22.40
C ARG A 87 10.02 -17.67 21.66
N GLY A 88 8.69 -17.71 21.52
CA GLY A 88 7.92 -16.68 20.82
C GLY A 88 7.86 -16.85 19.30
N LYS A 89 8.36 -17.98 18.75
CA LYS A 89 8.29 -18.30 17.32
C LYS A 89 7.69 -19.69 17.12
N MET A 90 6.91 -19.85 16.05
CA MET A 90 6.33 -21.14 15.66
C MET A 90 7.34 -21.89 14.80
N SER A 91 7.71 -23.12 15.20
CA SER A 91 8.63 -23.99 14.45
C SER A 91 7.98 -24.61 13.20
N GLY A 92 8.78 -25.35 12.44
CA GLY A 92 8.44 -26.07 11.21
C GLY A 92 8.35 -25.17 9.98
N ARG A 93 8.63 -25.73 8.80
CA ARG A 93 8.28 -25.10 7.52
C ARG A 93 6.77 -24.92 7.40
N LYS A 94 6.34 -23.82 6.79
CA LYS A 94 4.93 -23.42 6.67
C LYS A 94 4.64 -22.94 5.26
N GLU A 95 3.39 -23.09 4.85
CA GLU A 95 2.84 -22.48 3.64
C GLU A 95 1.80 -21.42 4.02
N LEU A 96 1.71 -20.39 3.18
CA LEU A 96 0.73 -19.31 3.30
C LEU A 96 -0.26 -19.43 2.16
N TYR A 97 -1.54 -19.50 2.49
CA TYR A 97 -2.61 -19.46 1.52
C TYR A 97 -3.36 -18.15 1.65
N ARG A 98 -3.79 -17.56 0.53
CA ARG A 98 -4.57 -16.32 0.51
C ARG A 98 -5.79 -16.48 -0.38
N CYS A 99 -6.91 -15.93 0.07
CA CYS A 99 -8.08 -15.78 -0.76
C CYS A 99 -7.99 -14.48 -1.56
N GLU A 100 -7.97 -14.54 -2.89
CA GLU A 100 -7.85 -13.34 -3.72
C GLU A 100 -9.05 -12.39 -3.62
N ASN A 101 -10.24 -12.91 -3.27
CA ASN A 101 -11.47 -12.12 -3.22
C ASN A 101 -11.58 -11.22 -1.97
N CYS A 102 -11.09 -11.69 -0.81
CA CYS A 102 -11.21 -10.95 0.45
C CYS A 102 -9.87 -10.74 1.17
N LEU A 103 -8.77 -11.23 0.60
CA LEU A 103 -7.40 -11.16 1.12
C LEU A 103 -7.18 -11.86 2.48
N GLN A 104 -8.19 -12.55 3.03
CA GLN A 104 -8.01 -13.42 4.18
C GLN A 104 -6.88 -14.41 3.87
N SER A 105 -5.99 -14.61 4.83
CA SER A 105 -4.83 -15.50 4.69
C SER A 105 -4.81 -16.52 5.82
N VAL A 106 -4.30 -17.72 5.52
CA VAL A 106 -4.17 -18.83 6.46
C VAL A 106 -2.77 -19.41 6.35
N VAL A 107 -2.10 -19.61 7.48
CA VAL A 107 -0.80 -20.27 7.56
C VAL A 107 -1.01 -21.70 8.02
N VAL A 108 -0.43 -22.66 7.31
CA VAL A 108 -0.47 -24.08 7.66
C VAL A 108 0.93 -24.67 7.65
N PRO A 109 1.20 -25.77 8.38
CA PRO A 109 2.40 -26.57 8.18
C PRO A 109 2.57 -26.95 6.70
N ALA A 110 3.81 -27.02 6.20
CA ALA A 110 4.07 -27.17 4.77
C ALA A 110 3.62 -28.51 4.15
N ASP A 111 3.33 -29.51 4.99
CA ASP A 111 2.78 -30.81 4.63
C ASP A 111 1.23 -30.84 4.67
N LYS A 112 0.59 -29.72 5.02
CA LYS A 112 -0.87 -29.60 5.17
C LYS A 112 -1.45 -28.60 4.19
N GLN A 113 -2.76 -28.72 3.99
CA GLN A 113 -3.56 -27.77 3.22
C GLN A 113 -4.71 -27.24 4.09
N PRO A 114 -5.09 -25.96 3.96
CA PRO A 114 -6.29 -25.45 4.58
C PRO A 114 -7.54 -26.00 3.88
N GLU A 115 -8.72 -25.71 4.44
CA GLU A 115 -9.96 -25.83 3.68
C GLU A 115 -9.87 -24.99 2.41
N LYS A 116 -10.27 -25.55 1.27
CA LYS A 116 -10.17 -24.87 -0.03
C LYS A 116 -11.05 -23.63 -0.12
N LYS A 117 -12.21 -23.64 0.55
CA LYS A 117 -13.19 -22.55 0.49
C LYS A 117 -12.92 -21.51 1.57
N CYS A 118 -12.92 -20.25 1.18
CA CYS A 118 -12.91 -19.13 2.10
C CYS A 118 -14.33 -18.85 2.61
N SER A 119 -14.44 -18.27 3.80
CA SER A 119 -15.70 -17.82 4.42
C SER A 119 -16.49 -16.84 3.54
N CYS A 120 -15.82 -16.06 2.69
CA CYS A 120 -16.43 -15.14 1.73
C CYS A 120 -16.93 -15.81 0.43
N GLY A 121 -16.81 -17.14 0.31
CA GLY A 121 -17.14 -17.90 -0.89
C GLY A 121 -16.01 -18.00 -1.94
N GLY A 122 -14.89 -17.31 -1.73
CA GLY A 122 -13.69 -17.43 -2.58
C GLY A 122 -12.89 -18.72 -2.33
N ILE A 123 -11.74 -18.85 -2.98
CA ILE A 123 -10.84 -20.00 -2.86
C ILE A 123 -9.53 -19.54 -2.22
N PHE A 124 -8.95 -20.37 -1.35
CA PHE A 124 -7.60 -20.19 -0.84
C PHE A 124 -6.58 -20.78 -1.81
N GLU A 125 -5.63 -19.97 -2.26
CA GLU A 125 -4.53 -20.37 -3.15
C GLU A 125 -3.18 -20.15 -2.47
N PRO A 126 -2.17 -21.02 -2.73
CA PRO A 126 -0.84 -20.87 -2.15
C PRO A 126 -0.19 -19.57 -2.65
N LEU A 127 0.49 -18.85 -1.76
CA LEU A 127 1.10 -17.55 -2.06
C LEU A 127 2.65 -17.61 -2.18
N PRO A 128 3.39 -18.33 -1.32
CA PRO A 128 4.84 -18.40 -1.45
C PRO A 128 5.25 -19.14 -2.72
N GLU A 129 6.04 -18.47 -3.56
CA GLU A 129 6.72 -19.09 -4.69
C GLU A 129 8.24 -19.01 -4.48
N PRO A 130 9.00 -20.05 -4.85
CA PRO A 130 10.45 -20.00 -4.76
C PRO A 130 10.98 -18.92 -5.70
N VAL A 131 11.77 -17.98 -5.18
CA VAL A 131 12.46 -16.97 -6.00
C VAL A 131 13.92 -17.37 -6.32
N LEU A 132 14.44 -18.35 -5.60
CA LEU A 132 15.80 -18.87 -5.69
C LEU A 132 15.77 -20.40 -5.53
N VAL A 133 16.39 -21.13 -6.45
CA VAL A 133 16.52 -22.60 -6.37
C VAL A 133 17.99 -22.97 -6.56
N ASN A 134 18.58 -23.68 -5.59
CA ASN A 134 19.99 -24.09 -5.60
C ASN A 134 20.96 -22.93 -5.91
N GLY A 135 20.72 -21.77 -5.30
CA GLY A 135 21.55 -20.56 -5.48
C GLY A 135 21.34 -19.84 -6.82
N LYS A 136 20.41 -20.30 -7.67
CA LYS A 136 20.09 -19.65 -8.95
C LYS A 136 18.75 -18.92 -8.83
N PRO A 137 18.68 -17.62 -9.17
CA PRO A 137 17.41 -16.90 -9.19
C PRO A 137 16.52 -17.49 -10.29
N LEU A 138 15.22 -17.58 -10.03
CA LEU A 138 14.28 -17.90 -11.11
C LEU A 138 14.15 -16.71 -12.07
N PRO A 139 13.90 -16.94 -13.37
CA PRO A 139 13.74 -15.85 -14.32
C PRO A 139 12.48 -15.03 -14.02
N ALA A 140 12.60 -13.72 -14.23
CA ALA A 140 11.57 -12.69 -14.16
C ALA A 140 11.10 -12.29 -12.75
N SER A 141 11.39 -11.04 -12.39
CA SER A 141 10.55 -10.28 -11.48
C SER A 141 9.56 -9.46 -12.33
N PRO A 142 8.30 -9.32 -11.91
CA PRO A 142 7.33 -8.48 -12.62
C PRO A 142 7.84 -7.04 -12.76
N ALA A 143 7.42 -6.37 -13.83
CA ALA A 143 7.75 -4.97 -14.03
C ALA A 143 7.13 -4.11 -12.91
N VAL A 144 7.74 -2.96 -12.59
CA VAL A 144 7.22 -2.03 -11.56
C VAL A 144 5.75 -1.65 -11.81
N SER A 145 5.34 -1.52 -13.08
CA SER A 145 3.96 -1.25 -13.47
C SER A 145 3.01 -2.40 -13.12
N GLU A 146 3.45 -3.64 -13.27
CA GLU A 146 2.67 -4.85 -12.94
C GLU A 146 2.52 -4.99 -11.43
N ILE A 147 3.60 -4.76 -10.67
CA ILE A 147 3.58 -4.73 -9.20
C ILE A 147 2.60 -3.67 -8.71
N ARG A 148 2.69 -2.44 -9.25
CA ARG A 148 1.76 -1.36 -8.91
C ARG A 148 0.32 -1.71 -9.25
N HIS A 149 0.07 -2.31 -10.41
CA HIS A 149 -1.26 -2.72 -10.83
C HIS A 149 -1.86 -3.75 -9.87
N SER A 150 -1.08 -4.76 -9.49
CA SER A 150 -1.47 -5.79 -8.51
C SER A 150 -1.86 -5.17 -7.17
N VAL A 151 -1.03 -4.25 -6.64
CA VAL A 151 -1.33 -3.53 -5.38
C VAL A 151 -2.62 -2.71 -5.50
N LEU A 152 -2.83 -1.99 -6.61
CA LEU A 152 -4.06 -1.20 -6.82
C LEU A 152 -5.32 -2.07 -6.94
N CYS A 153 -5.20 -3.29 -7.47
CA CYS A 153 -6.30 -4.26 -7.48
C CYS A 153 -6.61 -4.75 -6.06
N GLN A 154 -5.57 -5.09 -5.28
CA GLN A 154 -5.73 -5.58 -3.90
C GLN A 154 -6.34 -4.53 -2.96
N ILE A 155 -5.90 -3.26 -3.05
CA ILE A 155 -6.41 -2.19 -2.18
C ILE A 155 -7.93 -2.02 -2.28
N LYS A 156 -8.55 -2.35 -3.42
CA LYS A 156 -10.02 -2.27 -3.59
C LYS A 156 -10.79 -3.20 -2.64
N HIS A 157 -10.15 -4.24 -2.14
CA HIS A 157 -10.74 -5.20 -1.20
C HIS A 157 -10.53 -4.81 0.26
N LEU A 158 -9.80 -3.72 0.53
CA LEU A 158 -9.56 -3.21 1.87
C LEU A 158 -10.57 -2.10 2.18
N SER A 159 -11.17 -2.15 3.37
CA SER A 159 -11.82 -0.98 3.95
C SER A 159 -10.73 -0.05 4.47
N LEU A 160 -10.52 1.07 3.78
CA LEU A 160 -9.63 2.16 4.22
C LEU A 160 -10.42 3.22 4.99
#